data_AF-A0A2G1DHW4-F1
#
_entry.id   AF-A0A2G1DHW4-F1
#
_cell.length_a   1.000
_cell.length_b   1.000
_cell.length_c   1.000
_cell.angle_alpha   90.00
_cell.angle_beta   90.00
_cell.angle_gamma   90.00
#
_symmetry.space_group_name_H-M   'P 1'
#
loop_
_entity.id
_entity.type
_entity.pdbx_description
1 polymer ?
#
loop_
_entity_poly.entity_id
_entity_poly.type
_entity_poly.pdbx_seq_one_letter_code
_entity_poly.pdbx_strand_id
1 'polypeptide(L)'
;MNFHDLELKHIATVNNKRYFISTIKMHVRHAWLNQHENVYVYETMVFKKEDNKILYHEPVYTKRYIAYDEAIEGHQYTIENIEKIIQKAQS
;
A
#
# COMPACT_ATOMS: atom_id res chain seq x y z
N MET A 1 -19.86 -13.12 7.16
CA MET A 1 -18.98 -11.95 7.39
C MET A 1 -18.83 -11.24 6.06
N ASN A 2 -19.37 -10.03 5.93
CA ASN A 2 -19.13 -9.19 4.75
C ASN A 2 -17.67 -8.70 4.86
N PHE A 3 -16.79 -9.16 3.98
CA PHE A 3 -15.44 -8.61 3.86
C PHE A 3 -15.57 -7.19 3.31
N HIS A 4 -15.76 -6.23 4.21
CA HIS A 4 -15.67 -4.81 3.91
C HIS A 4 -14.35 -4.54 3.18
N ASP A 5 -14.39 -3.70 2.16
CA ASP A 5 -13.23 -3.36 1.34
C ASP A 5 -12.03 -2.99 2.22
N LEU A 6 -10.92 -3.73 2.07
CA LEU A 6 -9.73 -3.50 2.87
C LEU A 6 -9.18 -2.10 2.58
N GLU A 7 -9.24 -1.22 3.57
CA GLU A 7 -8.65 0.11 3.53
C GLU A 7 -7.91 0.38 4.84
N LEU A 8 -6.59 0.14 4.84
CA LEU A 8 -5.71 0.39 5.99
C LEU A 8 -4.91 1.66 5.76
N LYS A 9 -4.76 2.48 6.79
CA LYS A 9 -4.06 3.77 6.72
C LYS A 9 -3.20 3.99 7.96
N HIS A 10 -1.98 4.46 7.76
CA HIS A 10 -1.06 4.81 8.85
C HIS A 10 -0.21 6.03 8.49
N ILE A 11 0.15 6.83 9.50
CA ILE A 11 1.11 7.94 9.35
C ILE A 11 2.35 7.60 10.15
N ALA A 12 3.47 7.46 9.46
CA ALA A 12 4.78 7.24 10.06
C ALA A 12 5.64 8.51 9.96
N THR A 13 6.62 8.63 10.85
CA THR A 13 7.62 9.71 10.81
C THR A 13 9.01 9.07 10.74
N VAL A 14 9.80 9.45 9.73
CA VAL A 14 11.19 8.99 9.55
C VAL A 14 12.06 10.21 9.28
N ASN A 15 13.12 10.41 10.07
CA ASN A 15 14.04 11.56 9.93
C ASN A 15 13.30 12.91 9.83
N ASN A 16 12.32 13.13 10.72
CA ASN A 16 11.47 14.33 10.76
C ASN A 16 10.60 14.58 9.51
N LYS A 17 10.52 13.63 8.58
CA LYS A 17 9.62 13.63 7.41
C LYS A 17 8.46 12.69 7.67
N ARG A 18 7.25 13.08 7.24
CA ARG A 18 6.05 12.27 7.44
C ARG A 18 5.73 11.47 6.19
N TYR A 19 5.27 10.25 6.39
CA TYR A 19 4.90 9.32 5.33
C TYR A 19 3.50 8.79 5.59
N PHE A 20 2.74 8.62 4.51
CA PHE A 20 1.42 8.03 4.52
C PHE A 20 1.50 6.63 3.93
N ILE A 21 1.16 5.63 4.74
CA ILE A 21 1.11 4.22 4.36
C ILE A 21 -0.35 3.86 4.16
N SER A 22 -0.69 3.30 3.00
CA SER A 22 -2.06 2.94 2.65
C SER A 22 -2.09 1.56 2.03
N THR A 23 -3.02 0.71 2.47
CA THR A 23 -3.32 -0.56 1.78
C THR A 23 -4.75 -0.55 1.30
N ILE A 24 -4.94 -0.78 0.01
CA ILE A 24 -6.26 -0.78 -0.63
C ILE A 24 -6.49 -2.07 -1.39
N LYS A 25 -7.75 -2.52 -1.43
CA LYS A 25 -8.21 -3.54 -2.39
C LYS A 25 -8.44 -2.89 -3.75
N MET A 26 -7.86 -3.47 -4.79
CA MET A 26 -7.99 -3.02 -6.17
C MET A 26 -8.62 -4.12 -7.02
N HIS A 27 -9.51 -3.72 -7.92
CA HIS A 27 -10.07 -4.61 -8.92
C HIS A 27 -9.23 -4.55 -10.19
N VAL A 28 -8.67 -5.69 -10.61
CA VAL A 28 -7.82 -5.77 -11.80
C VAL A 28 -8.59 -6.44 -12.93
N ARG A 29 -8.76 -5.72 -14.04
CA ARG A 29 -9.28 -6.31 -15.28
C ARG A 29 -8.11 -6.91 -16.06
N HIS A 30 -8.10 -8.22 -16.24
CA HIS A 30 -7.19 -8.87 -17.17
C HIS A 30 -7.89 -9.11 -18.51
N ALA A 31 -7.38 -8.50 -19.57
CA ALA A 31 -7.90 -8.67 -20.94
C ALA A 31 -7.65 -10.08 -21.53
N TRP A 32 -6.82 -10.90 -20.89
CA TRP A 32 -6.39 -12.22 -21.39
C TRP A 32 -7.15 -13.40 -20.77
N LEU A 33 -7.77 -13.19 -19.60
CA LEU A 33 -8.61 -14.18 -18.94
C LEU A 33 -10.05 -13.95 -19.40
N ASN A 34 -10.44 -14.61 -20.49
CA ASN A 34 -11.84 -14.76 -20.89
C ASN A 34 -12.60 -15.69 -19.92
N GLN A 35 -12.58 -15.39 -18.62
CA GLN A 35 -13.35 -16.10 -17.62
C GLN A 35 -13.92 -15.12 -16.59
N HIS A 36 -15.16 -15.38 -16.22
CA HIS A 36 -16.17 -14.49 -15.65
C HIS A 36 -15.92 -13.97 -14.22
N GLU A 37 -14.67 -13.87 -13.75
CA GLU A 37 -14.38 -13.53 -12.35
C GLU A 37 -13.53 -12.27 -12.22
N ASN A 38 -14.07 -11.33 -11.43
CA ASN A 38 -13.39 -10.14 -10.95
C ASN A 38 -12.19 -10.54 -10.09
N VAL A 39 -10.96 -10.37 -10.58
CA VAL A 39 -9.74 -10.66 -9.80
C VAL A 39 -9.41 -9.45 -8.93
N TYR A 40 -9.37 -9.65 -7.62
CA TYR A 40 -8.94 -8.63 -6.67
C TYR A 40 -7.48 -8.81 -6.32
N VAL A 41 -6.77 -7.70 -6.20
CA VAL A 41 -5.44 -7.64 -5.59
C VAL A 41 -5.47 -6.61 -4.47
N TYR A 42 -4.50 -6.67 -3.58
CA TYR A 42 -4.32 -5.68 -2.54
C TYR A 42 -2.98 -4.98 -2.77
N GLU A 43 -2.91 -3.69 -2.52
CA GLU A 43 -1.69 -2.92 -2.76
C GLU A 43 -1.39 -2.02 -1.59
N THR A 44 -0.23 -2.22 -0.96
CA THR A 44 0.34 -1.32 0.04
C THR A 44 1.22 -0.31 -0.67
N MET A 45 0.98 0.97 -0.40
CA MET A 45 1.72 2.10 -0.96
C MET A 45 2.20 3.03 0.15
N VAL A 46 3.37 3.63 -0.04
CA VAL A 46 3.92 4.64 0.86
C VAL A 46 4.14 5.94 0.10
N PHE A 47 3.60 7.03 0.62
CA PHE A 47 3.69 8.35 0.03
C PHE A 47 4.36 9.33 0.99
N LYS A 48 5.03 10.35 0.45
CA LYS A 48 5.48 11.48 1.26
C LYS A 48 4.27 12.34 1.67
N LYS A 49 4.33 12.88 2.89
CA LYS A 49 3.40 13.89 3.39
C LYS A 49 4.15 15.18 3.71
N GLU A 50 3.93 16.20 2.90
CA GLU A 50 4.57 17.52 2.97
C GLU A 50 3.48 18.59 3.12
N ASP A 51 3.66 19.59 3.99
CA ASP A 51 2.70 20.68 4.21
C ASP A 51 1.24 20.23 4.39
N ASN A 52 1.05 19.15 5.16
CA ASN A 52 -0.23 18.49 5.39
C ASN A 52 -0.92 17.86 4.15
N LYS A 53 -0.25 17.81 3.00
CA LYS A 53 -0.73 17.17 1.79
C LYS A 53 0.03 15.86 1.54
N ILE A 54 -0.67 14.88 0.98
CA ILE A 54 -0.09 13.60 0.57
C ILE A 54 0.25 13.70 -0.92
N LEU A 55 1.48 13.34 -1.29
CA LEU A 55 1.95 13.37 -2.68
C LEU A 55 1.63 12.02 -3.35
N TYR A 56 0.40 11.85 -3.85
CA TYR A 56 -0.09 10.57 -4.39
C TYR A 56 0.52 10.17 -5.74
N HIS A 57 1.08 11.10 -6.51
CA HIS A 57 1.57 10.81 -7.86
C HIS A 57 2.92 10.08 -7.86
N GLU A 58 3.62 10.05 -6.73
CA GLU A 58 4.98 9.50 -6.63
C GLU A 58 5.10 8.64 -5.36
N PRO A 59 4.54 7.42 -5.35
CA PRO A 59 4.74 6.50 -4.23
C PRO A 59 6.23 6.17 -4.09
N VAL A 60 6.74 6.27 -2.87
CA VAL A 60 8.10 5.90 -2.49
C VAL A 60 8.26 4.37 -2.45
N TYR A 61 7.17 3.67 -2.23
CA TYR A 61 7.12 2.22 -2.18
C TYR A 61 5.76 1.73 -2.62
N THR A 62 5.74 0.62 -3.35
CA THR A 62 4.54 -0.11 -3.74
C THR A 62 4.78 -1.61 -3.58
N LYS A 63 3.79 -2.33 -3.06
CA LYS A 63 3.82 -3.79 -2.95
C LYS A 63 2.42 -4.36 -3.09
N ARG A 64 2.30 -5.38 -3.94
CA ARG A 64 1.04 -6.06 -4.25
C ARG A 64 0.97 -7.42 -3.57
N TYR A 65 -0.25 -7.79 -3.18
CA TYR A 65 -0.61 -9.05 -2.54
C TYR A 65 -1.82 -9.64 -3.24
N ILE A 66 -1.92 -10.97 -3.25
CA ILE A 66 -3.04 -11.70 -3.87
C ILE A 66 -4.07 -12.15 -2.84
N ALA A 67 -3.67 -12.25 -1.57
CA ALA A 67 -4.56 -12.60 -0.46
C ALA A 67 -4.77 -11.44 0.51
N TYR A 68 -5.92 -11.46 1.17
CA TYR A 68 -6.31 -10.45 2.16
C TYR A 68 -5.40 -10.46 3.40
N ASP A 69 -5.12 -11.64 3.95
CA ASP A 69 -4.27 -11.79 5.14
C ASP A 69 -2.83 -11.35 4.86
N GLU A 70 -2.29 -11.70 3.69
CA GLU A 70 -0.97 -11.22 3.22
C GLU A 70 -0.91 -9.69 3.14
N ALA A 71 -2.02 -9.04 2.76
CA ALA A 71 -2.09 -7.59 2.67
C ALA A 71 -2.07 -6.93 4.05
N ILE A 72 -2.72 -7.54 5.05
CA ILE A 72 -2.68 -7.08 6.45
C ILE A 72 -1.25 -7.23 6.99
N GLU A 73 -0.65 -8.41 6.86
CA GLU A 73 0.71 -8.67 7.30
C GLU A 73 1.71 -7.75 6.59
N GLY A 74 1.53 -7.56 5.29
CA GLY A 74 2.34 -6.65 4.48
C GLY A 74 2.22 -5.18 4.90
N HIS A 75 1.02 -4.72 5.26
CA HIS A 75 0.81 -3.38 5.81
C HIS A 75 1.56 -3.21 7.13
N GLN A 76 1.39 -4.17 8.06
CA GLN A 76 2.05 -4.13 9.36
C GLN A 76 3.58 -4.15 9.23
N TYR A 77 4.10 -5.04 8.38
CA TYR A 77 5.52 -5.09 8.05
C TYR A 77 6.04 -3.75 7.52
N THR A 78 5.25 -3.08 6.67
CA THR A 78 5.60 -1.77 6.09
C THR A 78 5.69 -0.69 7.17
N ILE A 79 4.77 -0.69 8.15
CA ILE A 79 4.84 0.21 9.30
C ILE A 79 6.12 -0.04 10.10
N GLU A 80 6.38 -1.30 10.46
CA GLU A 80 7.50 -1.69 11.32
C GLU A 80 8.87 -1.47 10.67
N ASN A 81 8.95 -1.54 9.34
CA ASN A 81 10.20 -1.43 8.59
C ASN A 81 10.29 -0.16 7.73
N ILE A 82 9.44 0.85 8.01
CA ILE A 82 9.35 2.07 7.20
C ILE A 82 10.70 2.75 7.01
N GLU A 83 11.55 2.82 8.05
CA GLU A 83 12.87 3.45 7.95
C GLU A 83 13.75 2.78 6.90
N LYS A 84 13.81 1.44 6.90
CA LYS A 84 14.59 0.66 5.93
C LYS A 84 14.03 0.82 4.52
N ILE A 85 12.71 0.83 4.38
CA ILE A 85 12.03 1.03 3.09
C ILE A 85 12.39 2.39 2.50
N ILE A 86 12.32 3.46 3.32
CA ILE A 86 12.66 4.81 2.89
C ILE A 86 14.14 4.94 2.53
N GLN A 87 15.05 4.34 3.32
CA GLN A 87 16.48 4.35 3.02
C GLN A 87 16.77 3.68 1.67
N LYS A 88 16.19 2.50 1.41
CA LYS A 88 16.37 1.76 0.16
C LYS A 88 15.78 2.48 -1.06
N ALA A 89 14.73 3.27 -0.89
CA ALA A 89 14.14 4.04 -1.99
C ALA A 89 14.96 5.32 -2.34
N GLN A 90 15.92 5.70 -1.49
CA GLN A 90 16.77 6.89 -1.67
C GLN A 90 18.20 6.55 -2.11
N SER A 91 18.59 5.28 -2.04
CA SER A 91 19.85 4.74 -2.55
C SER A 91 19.76 4.42 -4.04
#